data_AF-A0A377G997-F1
#
_entry.id   AF-A0A377G997-F1
#
_cell.length_a   1.000
_cell.length_b   1.000
_cell.length_c   1.000
_cell.angle_alpha   90.00
_cell.angle_beta   90.00
_cell.angle_gamma   90.00
#
_symmetry.space_group_name_H-M   'P 1'
#
loop_
_entity.id
_entity.type
_entity.pdbx_description
1 polymer ?
#
loop_
_entity_poly.entity_id
_entity_poly.type
_entity_poly.pdbx_seq_one_letter_code
_entity_poly.pdbx_strand_id
1 'polypeptide(L)'
;MSQAKINTDDAGKTTALLALGNMILAPFYWIDSKLGLSIAIAGTGVFLYGAHEIGKNRRAVENGINNMNTFFGRATGDKSTEIQNALANIAVGGAAIFDEIMPNDSNNRPK
;
A
#
# COMPACT_ATOMS: atom_id res chain seq x y z
N MET A 1 -11.20 -9.67 -18.43
CA MET A 1 -10.38 -8.59 -17.85
C MET A 1 -10.23 -8.83 -16.36
N SER A 2 -9.01 -8.93 -15.84
CA SER A 2 -8.76 -9.09 -14.40
C SER A 2 -8.30 -7.74 -13.84
N GLN A 3 -9.23 -6.95 -13.30
CA GLN A 3 -8.83 -5.81 -12.48
C GLN A 3 -8.10 -6.32 -11.24
N ALA A 4 -7.04 -5.62 -10.82
CA ALA A 4 -6.36 -5.94 -9.57
C ALA A 4 -7.37 -5.80 -8.42
N LYS A 5 -7.77 -6.93 -7.83
CA LYS A 5 -8.74 -6.96 -6.75
C LYS A 5 -8.04 -6.49 -5.48
N ILE A 6 -8.39 -5.29 -5.02
CA ILE A 6 -7.92 -4.78 -3.72
C ILE A 6 -8.75 -5.45 -2.63
N ASN A 7 -8.09 -6.17 -1.74
CA ASN A 7 -8.73 -6.70 -0.54
C ASN A 7 -9.01 -5.56 0.44
N THR A 8 -10.25 -5.49 0.92
CA THR A 8 -10.69 -4.46 1.88
C THR A 8 -10.01 -4.59 3.25
N ASP A 9 -9.62 -5.80 3.66
CA ASP A 9 -8.86 -6.00 4.91
C ASP A 9 -7.46 -5.39 4.80
N ASP A 10 -6.74 -5.73 3.72
CA ASP A 10 -5.38 -5.22 3.45
C ASP A 10 -5.38 -3.69 3.31
N ALA A 11 -6.38 -3.17 2.60
CA ALA A 11 -6.59 -1.73 2.49
C ALA A 11 -6.86 -1.10 3.87
N GLY A 12 -7.69 -1.73 4.70
CA GLY A 12 -8.01 -1.27 6.05
C GLY A 12 -6.78 -1.18 6.95
N LYS A 13 -5.94 -2.23 6.96
CA LYS A 13 -4.66 -2.25 7.70
C LYS A 13 -3.69 -1.18 7.23
N THR A 14 -3.58 -1.00 5.91
CA THR A 14 -2.74 0.05 5.32
C THR A 14 -3.23 1.44 5.69
N THR A 15 -4.54 1.68 5.64
CA THR A 15 -5.15 2.95 6.07
C THR A 15 -4.93 3.19 7.57
N ALA A 16 -4.99 2.15 8.39
CA ALA A 16 -4.69 2.26 9.82
C ALA A 16 -3.24 2.75 10.06
N LEU A 17 -2.25 2.21 9.33
CA LEU A 17 -0.87 2.71 9.39
C LEU A 17 -0.73 4.17 8.97
N LEU A 18 -1.41 4.58 7.89
CA LEU A 18 -1.42 5.98 7.45
C LEU A 18 -2.04 6.90 8.50
N ALA A 19 -3.12 6.48 9.15
CA ALA A 19 -3.77 7.24 10.21
C ALA A 19 -2.84 7.37 11.43
N LEU A 20 -2.21 6.28 11.86
CA LEU A 20 -1.23 6.28 12.97
C LEU A 20 -0.02 7.17 12.64
N GLY A 21 0.50 7.07 11.42
CA GLY A 21 1.59 7.92 10.95
C GLY A 21 1.22 9.39 11.02
N ASN A 22 0.05 9.78 10.51
CA ASN A 22 -0.41 11.17 10.59
C ASN A 22 -0.65 11.64 12.03
N MET A 23 -1.11 10.76 12.93
CA MET A 23 -1.25 11.09 14.35
C MET A 23 0.09 11.37 15.01
N ILE A 24 1.12 10.57 14.71
CA ILE A 24 2.50 10.80 15.21
C ILE A 24 3.06 12.12 14.65
N LEU A 25 2.70 12.47 13.41
CA LEU A 25 3.19 13.69 12.76
C LEU A 25 2.41 14.96 13.14
N ALA A 26 1.22 14.82 13.73
CA ALA A 26 0.35 15.94 14.10
C ALA A 26 1.04 17.04 14.95
N PRO A 27 1.87 16.72 15.95
CA PRO A 27 2.56 17.74 16.75
C PRO A 27 3.52 18.63 15.94
N PHE A 28 4.10 18.14 14.84
CA PHE A 28 5.00 18.95 14.01
C PHE A 28 4.27 20.12 13.35
N TYR A 29 2.97 19.99 13.07
CA TYR A 29 2.16 21.08 12.53
C TYR A 29 1.95 22.22 13.54
N TRP A 30 2.08 21.95 14.85
CA TRP A 30 1.96 22.95 15.90
C TRP A 30 3.23 23.78 16.07
N ILE A 31 4.38 23.24 15.67
CA ILE A 31 5.67 23.94 15.73
C ILE A 31 5.77 24.89 14.53
N ASP A 32 5.63 24.34 13.33
CA ASP A 32 5.64 25.11 12.08
C ASP A 32 4.85 24.32 11.03
N SER A 33 3.78 24.91 10.49
CA SER A 33 2.89 24.23 9.57
C SER A 33 3.56 23.83 8.25
N LYS A 34 4.57 24.57 7.78
CA LYS A 34 5.30 24.23 6.56
C LYS A 34 6.21 23.04 6.80
N LEU A 35 6.96 23.04 7.90
CA LEU A 35 7.80 21.90 8.29
C LEU A 35 6.94 20.65 8.54
N GLY A 36 5.85 20.77 9.29
CA GLY A 36 4.91 19.67 9.55
C GLY A 36 4.35 19.08 8.26
N LEU A 37 3.91 19.93 7.32
CA LEU A 37 3.41 19.48 6.02
C LEU A 37 4.51 18.81 5.17
N SER A 38 5.71 19.39 5.12
CA SER A 38 6.83 18.80 4.38
C SER A 38 7.22 17.43 4.92
N ILE A 39 7.30 17.28 6.25
CA ILE A 39 7.58 15.99 6.90
C ILE A 39 6.47 14.98 6.62
N ALA A 40 5.20 15.40 6.66
CA ALA A 40 4.07 14.51 6.37
C ALA A 40 4.04 14.03 4.91
N ILE A 41 4.31 14.91 3.95
CA ILE A 41 4.40 14.52 2.53
C ILE A 41 5.57 13.56 2.33
N ALA A 42 6.76 13.89 2.85
CA ALA A 42 7.94 13.07 2.71
C ALA A 42 7.75 11.69 3.37
N GLY A 43 7.28 11.65 4.62
CA GLY A 43 7.03 10.42 5.36
C GLY A 43 5.96 9.55 4.71
N THR A 44 4.86 10.15 4.26
CA THR A 44 3.82 9.41 3.52
C THR A 44 4.36 8.88 2.19
N GLY A 45 5.16 9.66 1.45
CA GLY A 45 5.78 9.22 0.21
C GLY A 45 6.72 8.03 0.40
N VAL A 46 7.57 8.08 1.43
CA VAL A 46 8.46 6.95 1.80
C VAL A 46 7.65 5.72 2.17
N PHE A 47 6.60 5.88 2.98
CA PHE A 47 5.71 4.77 3.36
C PHE A 47 5.04 4.14 2.13
N LEU A 48 4.43 4.95 1.26
CA LEU A 48 3.73 4.46 0.06
C LEU A 48 4.70 3.73 -0.88
N TYR A 49 5.92 4.25 -1.05
CA TYR A 49 6.95 3.59 -1.85
C TYR A 49 7.38 2.25 -1.25
N GLY A 50 7.67 2.21 0.06
CA GLY A 50 8.04 0.97 0.75
C GLY A 50 6.94 -0.08 0.70
N ALA A 51 5.69 0.33 0.98
CA ALA A 51 4.53 -0.54 0.85
C ALA A 51 4.35 -1.05 -0.58
N HIS A 52 4.51 -0.19 -1.59
CA HIS A 52 4.44 -0.61 -2.98
C HIS A 52 5.48 -1.68 -3.33
N GLU A 53 6.76 -1.49 -2.98
CA GLU A 53 7.82 -2.46 -3.30
C GLU A 53 7.63 -3.80 -2.56
N ILE A 54 7.24 -3.77 -1.29
CA ILE A 54 6.91 -4.99 -0.54
C ILE A 54 5.74 -5.72 -1.19
N GLY A 55 4.66 -5.00 -1.51
CA GLY A 55 3.49 -5.60 -2.16
C GLY A 55 3.79 -6.11 -3.56
N LYS A 56 4.66 -5.43 -4.32
CA LYS A 56 5.10 -5.86 -5.64
C LYS A 56 5.80 -7.22 -5.59
N ASN A 57 6.65 -7.42 -4.59
CA ASN A 57 7.33 -8.71 -4.36
C ASN A 57 6.35 -9.81 -3.93
N ARG A 58 5.32 -9.48 -3.15
CA ARG A 58 4.29 -10.43 -2.68
C ARG A 58 3.25 -10.79 -3.76
N ARG A 59 3.02 -9.89 -4.73
CA ARG A 59 2.02 -10.04 -5.81
C ARG A 59 2.65 -10.32 -7.18
N ALA A 60 3.79 -11.02 -7.21
CA ALA A 60 4.59 -11.23 -8.43
C ALA A 60 3.79 -11.80 -9.62
N VAL A 61 2.90 -12.78 -9.36
CA VAL A 61 2.06 -13.41 -10.40
C VAL A 61 1.03 -12.43 -10.97
N GLU A 62 0.31 -11.72 -10.09
CA GLU A 62 -0.72 -10.75 -10.47
C GLU A 62 -0.12 -9.55 -11.21
N ASN A 63 1.07 -9.11 -10.79
CA ASN A 63 1.86 -8.09 -11.47
C ASN A 63 2.29 -8.54 -12.88
N GLY A 64 2.64 -9.81 -13.05
CA GLY A 64 2.95 -10.39 -14.36
C GLY A 64 1.75 -10.34 -15.31
N ILE A 65 0.57 -10.76 -14.83
CA ILE A 65 -0.68 -10.69 -15.60
C ILE A 65 -1.01 -9.23 -15.97
N ASN A 66 -0.84 -8.32 -15.01
CA ASN A 66 -1.12 -6.90 -15.23
C ASN A 66 -0.17 -6.28 -16.26
N ASN A 67 1.12 -6.62 -16.22
CA ASN A 67 2.11 -6.16 -17.20
C ASN A 67 1.81 -6.69 -18.61
N MET A 68 1.41 -7.95 -18.75
CA MET A 68 0.97 -8.50 -20.04
C MET A 68 -0.25 -7.75 -20.56
N ASN A 69 -1.22 -7.47 -19.69
CA ASN A 69 -2.43 -6.74 -20.05
C ASN A 69 -2.12 -5.30 -20.46
N THR A 70 -1.21 -4.60 -19.79
CA THR A 70 -0.76 -3.25 -20.21
C THR A 70 -0.02 -3.28 -21.54
N PHE A 71 0.84 -4.28 -21.76
CA PHE A 71 1.63 -4.40 -22.99
C PHE A 71 0.74 -4.66 -24.22
N PHE A 72 -0.20 -5.59 -24.13
CA PHE A 72 -1.11 -5.92 -25.23
C PHE A 72 -2.36 -5.01 -25.28
N GLY A 73 -2.73 -4.38 -24.16
CA GLY A 73 -3.87 -3.47 -24.04
C GLY A 73 -3.77 -2.26 -24.97
N ARG A 74 -2.54 -1.79 -25.24
CA ARG A 74 -2.29 -0.71 -26.21
C ARG A 74 -2.66 -1.08 -27.65
N ALA A 75 -2.63 -2.37 -28.00
CA ALA A 75 -3.02 -2.88 -29.32
C ALA A 75 -4.50 -3.27 -29.40
N THR A 76 -5.11 -3.66 -28.27
CA THR A 76 -6.53 -4.10 -28.20
C THR A 76 -7.50 -2.99 -27.79
N GLY A 77 -7.00 -1.78 -27.47
CA GLY A 77 -7.82 -0.64 -27.03
C GLY A 77 -8.19 -0.67 -25.54
N ASP A 78 -7.54 -1.53 -24.76
CA ASP A 78 -7.84 -1.74 -23.35
C ASP A 78 -7.16 -0.69 -22.44
N LYS A 79 -7.85 -0.26 -21.38
CA LYS A 79 -7.34 0.76 -20.45
C LYS A 79 -6.19 0.20 -19.59
N SER A 80 -5.13 0.99 -19.39
CA SER A 80 -4.04 0.65 -18.47
C SER A 80 -4.58 0.42 -17.05
N THR A 81 -4.20 -0.70 -16.45
CA THR A 81 -4.54 -1.10 -15.08
C THR A 81 -3.40 -0.82 -14.09
N GLU A 82 -2.38 -0.07 -14.51
CA GLU A 82 -1.17 0.20 -13.71
C GLU A 82 -1.47 0.90 -12.38
N ILE A 83 -2.35 1.90 -12.37
CA ILE A 83 -2.72 2.62 -11.14
C ILE A 83 -3.40 1.69 -10.14
N GLN A 84 -4.36 0.89 -10.62
CA GLN A 84 -5.06 -0.08 -9.77
C GLN A 84 -4.10 -1.13 -9.21
N ASN A 85 -3.15 -1.56 -10.04
CA ASN A 85 -2.14 -2.52 -9.61
C ASN A 85 -1.15 -1.92 -8.60
N ALA A 86 -0.77 -0.65 -8.78
CA ALA A 86 0.06 0.06 -7.82
C ALA A 86 -0.63 0.23 -6.46
N LEU A 87 -1.93 0.57 -6.46
CA LEU A 87 -2.74 0.65 -5.25
C LEU A 87 -2.88 -0.72 -4.56
N ALA A 88 -3.09 -1.78 -5.33
CA ALA A 88 -3.17 -3.13 -4.78
C ALA A 88 -1.81 -3.61 -4.22
N ASN A 89 -0.68 -3.21 -4.81
CA ASN A 89 0.64 -3.43 -4.20
C ASN A 89 0.79 -2.65 -2.89
N ILE A 90 0.41 -1.38 -2.86
CA ILE A 90 0.45 -0.56 -1.64
C ILE A 90 -0.40 -1.20 -0.53
N ALA A 91 -1.63 -1.67 -0.85
CA ALA A 91 -2.51 -2.30 0.13
C ALA A 91 -1.90 -3.59 0.70
N VAL A 92 -1.39 -4.50 -0.14
CA VAL A 92 -0.80 -5.76 0.33
C VAL A 92 0.51 -5.52 1.08
N GLY A 93 1.36 -4.61 0.62
CA GLY A 93 2.60 -4.31 1.33
C GLY A 93 2.36 -3.55 2.65
N GLY A 94 1.40 -2.63 2.68
CA GLY A 94 1.01 -1.93 3.90
C GLY A 94 0.38 -2.87 4.92
N ALA A 95 -0.45 -3.82 4.50
CA ALA A 95 -0.96 -4.88 5.36
C ALA A 95 0.15 -5.75 5.93
N ALA A 96 1.15 -6.11 5.12
CA ALA A 96 2.31 -6.87 5.60
C ALA A 96 3.14 -6.09 6.64
N ILE A 97 3.33 -4.77 6.44
CA ILE A 97 3.98 -3.92 7.45
C ILE A 97 3.13 -3.87 8.73
N PHE A 98 1.81 -3.76 8.60
CA PHE A 98 0.90 -3.70 9.74
C PHE A 98 0.98 -4.98 10.56
N ASP A 99 0.91 -6.14 9.91
CA ASP A 99 0.95 -7.44 10.58
C ASP A 99 2.30 -7.72 11.26
N GLU A 100 3.40 -7.16 10.75
CA GLU A 100 4.72 -7.22 11.39
C GLU A 100 4.78 -6.36 12.67
N ILE A 101 4.16 -5.18 12.65
CA ILE A 101 4.15 -4.23 13.78
C ILE A 101 3.09 -4.62 14.83
N MET A 102 1.95 -5.14 14.38
CA MET A 102 0.80 -5.55 15.21
C MET A 102 0.50 -7.03 14.95
N PRO A 103 1.38 -7.95 15.38
CA PRO A 103 1.16 -9.37 15.18
C PRO A 103 -0.13 -9.82 15.88
N ASN A 104 -0.94 -10.59 15.16
CA ASN A 104 -2.15 -11.17 15.71
C ASN A 104 -1.79 -12.45 16.49
N ASP A 105 -1.99 -12.46 17.81
CA ASP A 105 -1.65 -13.57 18.73
C ASP A 105 -2.46 -14.87 18.52
N SER A 106 -3.21 -15.02 17.43
CA SER A 106 -4.10 -16.17 17.20
C SER A 106 -3.37 -17.51 17.00
N ASN A 107 -2.04 -17.51 16.87
CA ASN A 107 -1.21 -18.72 16.83
C ASN A 107 -0.85 -19.31 18.21
N ASN A 108 -1.19 -18.64 19.32
CA ASN A 108 -0.88 -19.11 20.69
C ASN A 108 -2.09 -19.77 21.39
N ARG A 109 -2.87 -20.60 20.69
CA ARG A 109 -3.81 -21.51 21.35
C ARG A 109 -3.12 -22.86 21.58
N PRO A 110 -2.90 -23.31 22.82
CA PRO A 110 -2.47 -24.68 23.06
C PRO A 110 -3.58 -25.61 22.54
N LYS A 111 -3.19 -26.58 21.71
CA LYS A 111 -4.05 -27.72 21.37
C LYS A 111 -4.24 -28.63 22.58
#